data_AF-A0A964A4F4-F1
#
_entry.id   AF-A0A964A4F4-F1
#
_cell.length_a   1.000
_cell.length_b   1.000
_cell.length_c   1.000
_cell.angle_alpha   90.00
_cell.angle_beta   90.00
_cell.angle_gamma   90.00
#
_symmetry.space_group_name_H-M   'P 1'
#
loop_
_entity.id
_entity.type
_entity.pdbx_description
1 polymer ?
#
loop_
_entity_poly.entity_id
_entity_poly.type
_entity_poly.pdbx_seq_one_letter_code
_entity_poly.pdbx_strand_id
1 'polypeptide(L)'
;MQSSNAKRNRLSRFSTAISAVLYGILALEFYNRNHIPMAALMAFAAMCNVVVMRIQVNLPLLSGIISNTMNSLAAAGMAYHLYQEGGRYPLWIAITLAYLTATVVFVRKKNKAVS
;
A
#
# COMPACT_ATOMS: atom_id res chain seq x y z
N MET A 1 14.53 24.87 7.90
CA MET A 1 14.47 23.40 7.65
C MET A 1 13.16 22.72 8.12
N GLN A 2 12.41 23.21 9.12
CA GLN A 2 11.15 22.59 9.59
C GLN A 2 9.99 22.54 8.57
N SER A 3 9.86 23.55 7.69
CA SER A 3 8.76 23.65 6.69
C SER A 3 8.73 22.48 5.68
N SER A 4 9.90 21.95 5.30
CA SER A 4 10.02 20.85 4.32
C SER A 4 9.45 19.52 4.85
N ASN A 5 9.69 19.23 6.13
CA ASN A 5 9.19 18.01 6.77
C ASN A 5 7.66 18.03 6.96
N ALA A 6 7.07 19.19 7.27
CA ALA A 6 5.63 19.33 7.38
C ALA A 6 4.92 19.11 6.03
N LYS A 7 5.47 19.66 4.93
CA LYS A 7 4.95 19.43 3.57
C LYS A 7 5.07 17.97 3.14
N ARG A 8 6.22 17.32 3.39
CA ARG A 8 6.41 15.88 3.11
C ARG A 8 5.43 15.00 3.88
N ASN A 9 5.20 15.28 5.16
CA ASN A 9 4.23 14.53 5.96
C ASN A 9 2.80 14.72 5.47
N ARG A 10 2.40 15.94 5.07
CA ARG A 10 1.07 16.18 4.47
C ARG A 10 0.90 15.41 3.17
N LEU A 11 1.90 15.45 2.29
CA LEU A 11 1.86 14.75 1.01
C LEU A 11 1.74 13.24 1.19
N SER A 12 2.51 12.66 2.12
CA SER A 12 2.44 11.22 2.38
C SER A 12 1.14 10.79 3.04
N ARG A 13 0.55 11.60 3.91
CA ARG A 13 -0.80 11.33 4.45
C ARG A 13 -1.86 11.39 3.37
N PHE A 14 -1.75 12.36 2.46
CA PHE A 14 -2.65 12.50 1.32
C PHE A 14 -2.56 11.30 0.38
N SER A 15 -1.35 10.85 0.03
CA SER A 15 -1.19 9.65 -0.80
C SER A 15 -1.77 8.40 -0.15
N THR A 16 -1.54 8.20 1.16
CA THR A 16 -2.09 7.05 1.90
C THR A 16 -3.62 7.12 1.97
N ALA A 17 -4.19 8.31 2.11
CA ALA A 17 -5.64 8.51 2.08
C ALA A 17 -6.23 8.15 0.70
N ILE A 18 -5.58 8.58 -0.39
CA ILE A 18 -5.98 8.21 -1.75
C ILE A 18 -5.90 6.68 -1.92
N SER A 19 -4.81 6.04 -1.49
CA SER A 19 -4.68 4.58 -1.55
C SER A 19 -5.80 3.87 -0.79
N ALA A 20 -6.14 4.32 0.42
CA ALA A 20 -7.24 3.75 1.20
C ALA A 20 -8.59 3.84 0.46
N VAL A 21 -8.87 4.99 -0.16
CA VAL A 21 -10.09 5.18 -0.96
C VAL A 21 -10.09 4.28 -2.20
N LEU A 22 -8.99 4.22 -2.95
CA LEU A 22 -8.89 3.38 -4.15
C LEU A 22 -9.06 1.90 -3.83
N TYR A 23 -8.43 1.39 -2.76
CA TYR A 23 -8.64 0.02 -2.32
C TYR A 23 -10.06 -0.22 -1.83
N GLY A 24 -10.71 0.76 -1.20
CA GLY A 24 -12.13 0.69 -0.84
C GLY A 24 -13.04 0.55 -2.06
N ILE A 25 -12.77 1.34 -3.12
CA ILE A 25 -13.50 1.24 -4.40
C ILE A 25 -13.29 -0.14 -5.04
N LEU A 26 -12.04 -0.61 -5.12
CA LEU A 26 -11.74 -1.94 -5.65
C LEU A 26 -12.42 -3.05 -4.84
N ALA A 27 -12.48 -2.92 -3.52
CA ALA A 27 -13.17 -3.89 -2.67
C ALA A 27 -14.66 -3.99 -3.02
N LEU A 28 -15.33 -2.85 -3.20
CA LEU A 28 -16.73 -2.79 -3.62
C LEU A 28 -16.93 -3.37 -5.02
N GLU A 29 -16.02 -3.08 -5.95
CA GLU A 29 -16.08 -3.62 -7.30
C GLU A 29 -15.96 -5.15 -7.30
N PHE A 30 -14.99 -5.71 -6.59
CA PHE A 30 -14.84 -7.17 -6.46
C PHE A 30 -16.00 -7.82 -5.74
N TYR A 31 -16.58 -7.14 -4.74
CA TYR A 31 -17.76 -7.63 -4.04
C TYR A 31 -18.96 -7.72 -4.99
N ASN A 32 -19.21 -6.67 -5.78
CA ASN A 32 -20.28 -6.64 -6.79
C ASN A 32 -20.10 -7.71 -7.88
N ARG A 33 -18.86 -8.09 -8.19
CA ARG A 33 -18.52 -9.17 -9.13
C ARG A 33 -18.51 -10.57 -8.49
N ASN A 34 -18.95 -10.71 -7.23
CA ASN A 34 -18.93 -11.97 -6.45
C ASN A 34 -17.53 -12.57 -6.18
N HIS A 35 -16.45 -11.81 -6.34
CA HIS A 35 -15.09 -12.24 -6.00
C HIS A 35 -14.76 -11.91 -4.54
N ILE A 36 -15.43 -12.59 -3.61
CA ILE A 36 -15.36 -12.33 -2.16
C ILE A 36 -13.92 -12.34 -1.60
N PRO A 37 -13.02 -13.29 -1.96
CA PRO A 37 -11.66 -13.28 -1.44
C PRO A 37 -10.88 -12.01 -1.81
N MET A 38 -11.09 -11.53 -3.04
CA MET A 38 -10.40 -10.34 -3.55
C MET A 38 -10.99 -9.06 -2.94
N ALA A 39 -12.31 -9.01 -2.77
CA ALA A 39 -12.98 -7.94 -2.05
C ALA A 39 -12.46 -7.81 -0.62
N ALA A 40 -12.32 -8.94 0.09
CA ALA A 40 -11.79 -8.97 1.45
C ALA A 40 -10.33 -8.49 1.52
N LEU A 41 -9.48 -8.93 0.57
CA LEU A 41 -8.09 -8.49 0.49
C LEU A 41 -7.98 -6.97 0.30
N MET A 42 -8.77 -6.41 -0.62
CA MET A 42 -8.78 -4.97 -0.91
C MET A 42 -9.35 -4.16 0.26
N ALA A 43 -10.41 -4.64 0.92
CA ALA A 43 -10.96 -4.01 2.11
C ALA A 43 -9.94 -4.01 3.26
N PHE A 44 -9.22 -5.12 3.45
CA PHE A 44 -8.15 -5.20 4.44
C PHE A 44 -7.01 -4.21 4.13
N ALA A 45 -6.57 -4.13 2.87
CA ALA A 45 -5.57 -3.14 2.44
C ALA A 45 -6.03 -1.69 2.67
N ALA A 46 -7.31 -1.39 2.44
CA ALA A 46 -7.90 -0.08 2.73
C ALA A 46 -7.85 0.24 4.23
N MET A 47 -8.30 -0.68 5.09
CA MET A 47 -8.27 -0.52 6.55
C MET A 47 -6.85 -0.33 7.07
N CYS A 48 -5.89 -1.13 6.59
CA CYS A 48 -4.49 -0.98 6.96
C CYS A 48 -3.93 0.40 6.59
N ASN A 49 -4.25 0.93 5.42
CA ASN A 49 -3.82 2.28 5.03
C ASN A 49 -4.42 3.38 5.94
N VAL A 50 -5.67 3.22 6.39
CA VAL A 50 -6.27 4.13 7.39
C VAL A 50 -5.54 4.05 8.74
N VAL A 51 -5.18 2.84 9.20
CA VAL A 51 -4.42 2.65 10.44
C VAL A 51 -3.02 3.27 10.31
N VAL A 52 -2.35 3.05 9.18
CA VAL A 52 -1.04 3.65 8.86
C VAL A 52 -1.08 5.17 8.98
N MET A 53 -2.12 5.83 8.45
CA MET A 53 -2.27 7.30 8.58
C MET A 53 -2.30 7.80 10.03
N ARG A 54 -2.79 7.00 10.98
CA ARG A 54 -2.83 7.33 12.40
C ARG A 54 -1.45 7.18 13.06
N ILE A 55 -0.72 6.11 12.74
CA ILE A 55 0.58 5.80 13.35
C ILE A 55 1.77 6.51 12.68
N GLN A 56 1.58 7.03 11.47
CA GLN A 56 2.65 7.67 10.67
C GLN A 56 3.29 8.88 11.35
N VAL A 57 2.56 9.57 12.23
CA VAL A 57 3.07 10.75 12.96
C VAL A 57 4.18 10.36 13.93
N ASN A 58 4.04 9.21 14.59
CA ASN A 58 4.95 8.76 15.64
C ASN A 58 6.05 7.83 15.10
N LEU A 59 5.75 7.04 14.05
CA LEU A 59 6.66 6.02 13.52
C LEU A 59 6.72 6.07 11.98
N PRO A 60 7.39 7.06 11.38
CA PRO A 60 7.40 7.28 9.92
C PRO A 60 8.09 6.14 9.15
N LEU A 61 9.11 5.49 9.73
CA LEU A 61 9.79 4.37 9.08
C LEU A 61 8.96 3.09 9.12
N LEU A 62 8.32 2.79 10.26
CA LEU A 62 7.48 1.61 10.41
C LEU A 62 6.21 1.71 9.56
N SER A 63 5.56 2.89 9.55
CA SER A 63 4.39 3.16 8.71
C SER A 63 4.71 3.01 7.21
N GLY A 64 5.89 3.45 6.77
CA GLY A 64 6.35 3.24 5.39
C GLY A 64 6.54 1.77 5.04
N ILE A 65 7.14 0.97 5.95
CA ILE A 65 7.29 -0.48 5.76
C ILE A 65 5.93 -1.16 5.64
N ILE A 66 5.01 -0.87 6.58
CA ILE A 66 3.68 -1.48 6.61
C ILE A 66 2.90 -1.11 5.35
N SER A 67 2.85 0.17 4.98
CA SER A 67 2.10 0.63 3.80
C SER A 67 2.64 0.01 2.51
N ASN A 68 3.96 0.00 2.30
CA ASN A 68 4.54 -0.56 1.09
C ASN A 68 4.32 -2.08 1.00
N THR A 69 4.44 -2.82 2.11
CA THR A 69 4.16 -4.26 2.13
C THR A 69 2.69 -4.54 1.82
N MET A 70 1.76 -3.77 2.39
CA MET A 70 0.32 -3.91 2.12
C MET A 70 -0.02 -3.63 0.66
N ASN A 71 0.54 -2.56 0.10
CA ASN A 71 0.32 -2.19 -1.29
C ASN A 71 0.94 -3.22 -2.25
N SER A 72 2.08 -3.80 -1.89
CA SER A 72 2.69 -4.91 -2.61
C SER A 72 1.80 -6.16 -2.60
N LEU A 73 1.23 -6.52 -1.46
CA LEU A 73 0.34 -7.68 -1.35
C LEU A 73 -0.93 -7.49 -2.19
N ALA A 74 -1.52 -6.29 -2.14
CA ALA A 74 -2.68 -5.95 -2.95
C ALA A 74 -2.34 -5.99 -4.46
N ALA A 75 -1.20 -5.43 -4.87
CA ALA A 75 -0.75 -5.45 -6.25
C ALA A 75 -0.44 -6.88 -6.74
N ALA A 76 0.15 -7.71 -5.89
CA ALA A 76 0.41 -9.13 -6.20
C ALA A 76 -0.91 -9.91 -6.36
N GLY A 77 -1.89 -9.65 -5.48
CA GLY A 77 -3.24 -10.21 -5.61
C GLY A 77 -3.90 -9.81 -6.93
N MET A 78 -3.79 -8.53 -7.34
CA MET A 78 -4.31 -8.05 -8.63
C MET A 78 -3.61 -8.72 -9.80
N ALA A 79 -2.28 -8.87 -9.74
CA ALA A 79 -1.52 -9.55 -10.78
C ALA A 79 -1.96 -11.01 -10.92
N TYR A 80 -2.14 -11.72 -9.80
CA TYR A 80 -2.59 -13.11 -9.80
C TYR A 80 -4.01 -13.26 -10.36
N HIS A 81 -4.93 -12.40 -9.93
CA HIS A 81 -6.30 -12.41 -10.43
C HIS A 81 -6.35 -12.16 -11.95
N LEU A 82 -5.64 -11.12 -12.44
CA LEU A 82 -5.58 -10.84 -13.88
C LEU A 82 -4.88 -11.94 -14.66
N TYR A 83 -3.88 -12.61 -14.08
CA TYR A 83 -3.24 -13.77 -14.71
C TYR A 83 -4.25 -14.90 -14.91
N GLN A 84 -5.09 -15.19 -13.91
CA GLN A 84 -6.15 -16.21 -14.02
C GLN A 84 -7.21 -15.83 -15.05
N GLU A 85 -7.53 -14.55 -15.20
CA GLU A 85 -8.52 -14.07 -16.17
C GLU A 85 -7.94 -13.85 -17.58
N GLY A 86 -6.65 -14.12 -17.81
CA GLY A 86 -5.99 -13.84 -19.10
C GLY A 86 -5.82 -12.34 -19.40
N GLY A 87 -5.93 -11.49 -18.39
CA GLY A 87 -5.78 -10.05 -18.46
C GLY A 87 -4.32 -9.56 -18.47
N ARG A 88 -4.13 -8.24 -18.54
CA ARG A 88 -2.79 -7.61 -18.57
C ARG A 88 -2.20 -7.51 -17.15
N TYR A 89 -1.62 -8.60 -16.68
CA TYR A 89 -0.97 -8.70 -15.36
C TYR A 89 0.48 -8.14 -15.25
N PRO A 90 1.30 -7.98 -16.32
CA PRO A 90 2.71 -7.55 -16.16
C PRO A 90 2.89 -6.18 -15.46
N LEU A 91 1.96 -5.25 -15.67
CA LEU A 91 1.99 -3.94 -15.01
C LEU A 91 1.84 -4.09 -13.48
N TRP A 92 0.96 -4.98 -13.02
CA TRP A 92 0.73 -5.23 -11.60
C TRP A 92 1.92 -5.94 -10.94
N ILE A 93 2.63 -6.78 -11.68
CA ILE A 93 3.92 -7.35 -11.24
C ILE A 93 4.96 -6.22 -11.05
N ALA A 94 5.08 -5.31 -12.01
CA ALA A 94 6.02 -4.18 -11.89
C ALA A 94 5.70 -3.30 -10.67
N ILE A 95 4.42 -3.01 -10.43
CA ILE A 95 3.95 -2.27 -9.25
C ILE A 95 4.29 -3.02 -7.96
N THR A 96 4.09 -4.34 -7.92
CA THR A 96 4.46 -5.19 -6.78
C THR A 96 5.95 -5.07 -6.45
N LEU A 97 6.81 -5.21 -7.45
CA LEU A 97 8.27 -5.13 -7.28
C LEU A 97 8.73 -3.74 -6.84
N ALA A 98 8.09 -2.68 -7.34
CA ALA A 98 8.38 -1.31 -6.92
C ALA A 98 8.09 -1.10 -5.42
N TYR A 99 6.95 -1.58 -4.93
CA TYR A 99 6.61 -1.52 -3.51
C TYR A 99 7.55 -2.37 -2.64
N LEU A 100 7.92 -3.59 -3.07
CA LEU A 100 8.89 -4.41 -2.34
C LEU A 100 10.25 -3.73 -2.23
N THR A 101 10.73 -3.12 -3.33
CA THR A 101 12.00 -2.40 -3.34
C THR A 101 11.95 -1.21 -2.39
N ALA A 102 10.85 -0.46 -2.38
CA ALA A 102 10.63 0.62 -1.42
C ALA A 102 10.66 0.07 0.03
N THR A 103 9.96 -1.03 0.32
CA THR A 103 10.01 -1.70 1.63
C THR A 103 11.44 -2.01 2.08
N VAL A 104 12.26 -2.60 1.20
CA VAL A 104 13.67 -2.92 1.50
C VAL A 104 14.46 -1.66 1.85
N VAL A 105 14.27 -0.56 1.12
CA VAL A 105 14.92 0.72 1.42
C VAL A 105 14.51 1.24 2.81
N PHE A 106 13.24 1.17 3.16
CA PHE A 106 12.75 1.61 4.47
C PHE A 106 13.26 0.72 5.62
N VAL A 107 13.31 -0.60 5.43
CA VAL A 107 13.90 -1.54 6.41
C VAL A 107 15.38 -1.22 6.63
N ARG A 108 16.16 -1.04 5.56
CA ARG A 108 17.59 -0.67 5.68
C ARG A 108 17.78 0.66 6.41
N LYS A 109 16.94 1.65 6.15
CA LYS A 109 16.97 2.94 6.86
C LYS A 109 16.61 2.79 8.35
N LYS A 110 15.62 1.95 8.68
CA LYS A 110 15.26 1.64 10.07
C LYS A 110 16.43 1.01 10.81
N ASN A 111 17.10 0.01 10.22
CA ASN A 111 18.22 -0.66 10.86
C ASN A 111 19.39 0.29 11.15
N LYS A 112 19.69 1.22 10.22
CA LYS A 112 20.73 2.26 10.44
C LYS A 112 20.38 3.29 11.50
N ALA A 113 19.10 3.52 11.79
CA ALA A 113 18.66 4.47 12.80
C ALA A 113 18.69 3.88 14.22
N VAL A 114 18.83 2.56 14.34
CA VAL A 114 18.85 1.81 15.61
C VAL A 114 20.28 1.37 15.98
N SER A 115 21.20 1.32 15.02
CA SER A 115 22.65 1.11 15.23
C SER A 115 23.37 2.40 15.60
#